data_AF-I4EVM6-F1
#
_entry.id   AF-I4EVM6-F1
#
_cell.length_a   1.000
_cell.length_b   1.000
_cell.length_c   1.000
_cell.angle_alpha   90.00
_cell.angle_beta   90.00
_cell.angle_gamma   90.00
#
_symmetry.space_group_name_H-M   'P 1'
#
loop_
_entity.id
_entity.type
_entity.pdbx_description
1 polymer ?
#
loop_
_entity_poly.entity_id
_entity_poly.type
_entity_poly.pdbx_seq_one_letter_code
_entity_poly.pdbx_strand_id
1 'polypeptide(L)' 'MGAHVTWETCPGCGRPAALGWLDGDPVQFDCPRGCRLPPDLISAMFGRRRPVRRSVR' A
#
# COMPACT_ATOMS: atom_id res chain seq x y z
N MET A 1 6.81 -11.85 12.42
CA MET A 1 6.27 -11.49 11.11
C MET A 1 4.78 -11.21 11.26
N GLY A 2 4.30 -10.10 10.70
CA GLY A 2 2.88 -9.73 10.76
C GLY A 2 2.38 -9.39 9.37
N ALA A 3 1.40 -10.14 8.88
CA ALA A 3 0.62 -9.76 7.72
C ALA A 3 -0.57 -8.91 8.17
N HIS A 4 -0.82 -7.80 7.47
CA HIS A 4 -2.01 -6.98 7.72
C HIS A 4 -2.53 -6.43 6.40
N VAL A 5 -3.79 -5.97 6.42
CA VAL A 5 -4.45 -5.40 5.26
C VAL A 5 -4.89 -3.97 5.60
N THR A 6 -4.63 -3.03 4.70
CA THR A 6 -5.16 -1.66 4.79
C THR A 6 -6.03 -1.35 3.57
N TRP A 7 -6.85 -0.31 3.68
CA TRP A 7 -7.68 0.18 2.58
C TRP A 7 -7.16 1.54 2.14
N GLU A 8 -6.66 1.63 0.91
CA GLU A 8 -6.16 2.86 0.31
C GLU A 8 -6.95 3.21 -0.95
N THR A 9 -6.84 4.45 -1.41
CA THR A 9 -7.52 4.88 -2.64
C THR A 9 -6.74 4.44 -3.87
N CYS A 10 -7.41 3.71 -4.77
CA CYS A 10 -6.84 3.29 -6.04
C CYS A 10 -6.54 4.52 -6.92
N PRO A 11 -5.29 4.72 -7.37
CA PRO A 11 -4.94 5.85 -8.23
C PRO A 11 -5.52 5.74 -9.65
N GLY A 12 -5.88 4.53 -10.09
CA GLY A 12 -6.46 4.31 -11.43
C GLY A 12 -7.94 4.64 -11.51
N CYS A 13 -8.71 4.47 -10.43
CA CYS A 13 -10.17 4.62 -10.46
C CYS A 13 -10.77 5.44 -9.30
N GLY A 14 -9.95 5.90 -8.35
CA GLY A 14 -10.38 6.72 -7.21
C GLY A 14 -11.23 5.99 -6.16
N ARG A 15 -11.35 4.66 -6.23
CA ARG A 15 -12.13 3.84 -5.29
C ARG A 15 -11.26 3.20 -4.21
N PRO A 16 -11.82 2.83 -3.05
CA PRO A 16 -11.10 2.06 -2.04
C PRO A 16 -10.65 0.72 -2.61
N ALA A 17 -9.38 0.40 -2.38
CA ALA A 17 -8.71 -0.83 -2.78
C ALA A 17 -7.96 -1.39 -1.57
N ALA A 18 -7.93 -2.72 -1.46
CA ALA A 18 -7.25 -3.41 -0.38
C ALA A 18 -5.76 -3.55 -0.71
N LEU A 19 -4.91 -3.26 0.27
CA LEU A 19 -3.47 -3.48 0.22
C LEU A 19 -3.06 -4.50 1.26
N GLY A 20 -2.47 -5.60 0.79
CA GLY A 20 -1.85 -6.60 1.63
C GLY A 20 -0.40 -6.24 1.93
N TRP A 21 -0.06 -6.24 3.21
CA TRP A 21 1.27 -5.97 3.72
C TRP A 21 1.86 -7.23 4.33
N LEU A 22 3.15 -7.46 4.07
CA LEU A 22 3.91 -8.52 4.69
C LEU A 22 5.21 -7.94 5.24
N ASP A 23 5.42 -8.09 6.56
CA ASP A 23 6.57 -7.53 7.29
C ASP A 23 6.77 -6.00 7.12
N GLY A 24 5.75 -5.33 6.61
CA GLY A 24 5.77 -3.90 6.37
C GLY A 24 5.89 -3.46 4.94
N ASP A 25 6.10 -4.40 4.03
CA ASP A 25 6.18 -4.15 2.61
C ASP A 25 4.82 -4.47 1.98
N PRO A 26 4.29 -3.59 1.12
CA PRO A 26 3.06 -3.89 0.41
C PRO A 26 3.37 -4.93 -0.67
N VAL A 27 2.76 -6.09 -0.55
CA VAL A 27 2.99 -7.26 -1.42
C VAL A 27 1.80 -7.54 -2.34
N GLN A 28 0.62 -7.03 -2.01
CA GLN A 28 -0.60 -7.30 -2.75
C GLN A 28 -1.48 -6.05 -2.82
N PHE A 29 -2.09 -5.83 -3.98
CA PHE A 29 -3.09 -4.79 -4.20
C PHE A 29 -4.30 -5.42 -4.89
N ASP A 30 -5.46 -5.28 -4.27
CA ASP A 30 -6.73 -5.75 -4.83
C ASP A 30 -7.69 -4.57 -4.98
N CYS A 31 -7.99 -4.24 -6.24
CA CYS A 31 -8.98 -3.24 -6.57
C CYS A 31 -10.25 -3.93 -7.08
N PRO A 32 -11.44 -3.68 -6.50
CA PRO A 32 -12.69 -4.32 -6.92
C PRO A 32 -13.11 -3.99 -8.35
N ARG A 33 -12.51 -2.96 -8.96
CA ARG A 33 -12.73 -2.56 -10.36
C ARG A 33 -11.83 -3.32 -11.34
N GLY A 34 -10.88 -4.12 -10.84
CA GLY A 34 -9.88 -4.82 -11.64
C GLY A 34 -8.71 -3.94 -12.10
N CYS A 35 -8.48 -2.80 -11.44
CA CYS A 35 -7.26 -2.01 -11.70
C CYS A 35 -6.04 -2.82 -11.24
N ARG A 36 -5.17 -3.19 -12.18
CA ARG A 36 -3.94 -3.90 -11.88
C ARG A 36 -2.80 -2.91 -11.79
N LEU A 37 -2.20 -2.80 -10.61
CA LEU A 37 -0.94 -2.08 -10.41
C LEU A 37 0.21 -3.10 -10.47
N PRO A 38 1.30 -2.80 -11.19
CA PRO A 38 2.50 -3.63 -11.11
C PRO A 38 3.11 -3.53 -9.70
N PRO A 39 3.76 -4.60 -9.21
CA PRO A 39 4.32 -4.63 -7.86
C PRO A 39 5.30 -3.49 -7.58
N ASP A 40 6.15 -3.11 -8.54
CA ASP A 40 7.02 -1.93 -8.43
C ASP A 40 6.26 -0.64 -8.13
N LEU A 41 5.10 -0.44 -8.76
CA LEU A 41 4.29 0.76 -8.55
C LEU A 41 3.57 0.71 -7.21
N ILE A 42 3.15 -0.47 -6.76
CA ILE A 42 2.57 -0.67 -5.41
C ILE A 42 3.61 -0.27 -4.35
N SER A 43 4.84 -0.74 -4.46
CA SER A 43 5.94 -0.35 -3.57
C SER A 43 6.31 1.12 -3.70
N ALA A 44 6.30 1.71 -4.90
CA ALA A 44 6.60 3.12 -5.07
C ALA A 44 5.52 4.05 -4.48
N MET A 45 4.24 3.68 -4.60
CA MET A 45 3.11 4.51 -4.16
C MET A 45 2.75 4.30 -2.69
N PHE A 46 2.74 3.04 -2.25
CA PHE A 46 2.29 2.62 -0.93
C PHE A 46 3.40 2.01 -0.10
N GLY A 47 4.60 1.79 -0.65
CA GLY A 47 5.74 1.39 0.14
C GLY A 47 5.90 2.37 1.29
N ARG A 48 6.35 1.87 2.44
CA ARG A 48 6.54 2.69 3.63
C ARG A 48 7.36 3.93 3.24
N ARG A 49 6.70 5.08 3.09
CA ARG A 49 7.28 6.33 3.56
C ARG A 49 7.49 6.06 5.02
N ARG A 50 8.69 5.59 5.37
CA ARG A 50 9.18 5.53 6.73
C ARG A 50 8.74 6.87 7.30
N PRO A 51 7.80 6.95 8.27
CA PRO A 51 7.64 8.20 8.97
C PRO A 51 9.06 8.47 9.44
N VAL A 52 9.69 9.54 8.92
CA VAL A 52 10.82 10.14 9.61
C VAL A 52 10.27 10.27 11.01
N ARG A 53 10.76 9.42 11.92
CA ARG A 53 10.44 9.53 13.33
C ARG A 53 10.84 10.96 13.61
N ARG A 54 9.84 11.84 13.72
CA ARG A 54 10.07 13.24 14.04
C ARG A 54 10.55 13.15 15.47
N SER A 55 11.87 13.03 15.63
CA SER A 55 12.53 13.10 16.92
C SER A 55 12.17 14.47 17.48
N VAL A 56 11.16 14.47 18.33
CA VAL A 56 10.87 15.58 19.22
C VAL A 56 12.07 15.66 20.14
N ARG A 57 12.85 16.73 19.97
CA ARG A 57 13.86 17.18 20.94
C ARG A 57 13.17 17.85 22.10
#